data_AF-A0A0M8PR95-F1
#
_entry.id   AF-A0A0M8PR95-F1
#
_cell.length_a   1.000
_cell.length_b   1.000
_cell.length_c   1.000
_cell.angle_alpha   90.00
_cell.angle_beta   90.00
_cell.angle_gamma   90.00
#
_symmetry.space_group_name_H-M   'P 1'
#
loop_
_entity.id
_entity.type
_entity.pdbx_description
1 polymer ?
#
loop_
_entity_poly.entity_id
_entity_poly.type
_entity_poly.pdbx_seq_one_letter_code
_entity_poly.pdbx_strand_id
1 'polypeptide(L)' 'MAKKTNQVGFKGILDVNFNEGCSTITEVTKEVEYVYDFFKELANFNGKSVTISIKEDNEIAPIED' A
#
# COMPACT_ATOMS: atom_id res chain seq x y z
N MET A 1 -27.91 -6.00 -6.98
CA MET A 1 -27.91 -6.57 -5.60
C MET A 1 -27.26 -5.57 -4.66
N ALA A 2 -27.86 -5.34 -3.50
CA ALA A 2 -27.23 -4.52 -2.47
C ALA A 2 -26.00 -5.27 -1.91
N LYS A 3 -24.89 -4.56 -1.73
CA LYS A 3 -23.67 -5.06 -1.07
C LYS A 3 -23.06 -3.98 -0.19
N LYS A 4 -22.33 -4.39 0.85
CA LYS A 4 -21.49 -3.50 1.67
C LYS A 4 -20.03 -3.74 1.32
N THR A 5 -19.31 -2.69 0.95
CA THR A 5 -17.87 -2.75 0.63
C THR A 5 -17.08 -2.11 1.77
N ASN A 6 -15.99 -2.75 2.18
CA ASN A 6 -14.95 -2.14 3.00
C ASN A 6 -13.64 -2.19 2.22
N GLN A 7 -12.99 -1.05 2.04
CA GLN A 7 -11.78 -0.91 1.24
C GLN A 7 -10.83 0.07 1.92
N VAL A 8 -9.54 -0.28 1.93
CA VAL A 8 -8.45 0.60 2.36
C VAL A 8 -7.46 0.74 1.21
N GLY A 9 -6.94 1.95 1.01
CA GLY A 9 -5.95 2.25 -0.01
C GLY A 9 -4.78 3.00 0.59
N PHE A 10 -3.57 2.58 0.23
CA PHE A 10 -2.32 3.21 0.63
C PHE A 10 -1.58 3.69 -0.61
N LYS A 11 -0.94 4.86 -0.51
CA LYS A 11 -0.06 5.38 -1.56
C LYS A 11 1.22 5.88 -0.92
N GLY A 12 2.32 5.20 -1.20
CA GLY A 12 3.60 5.54 -0.60
C GLY A 12 4.67 4.52 -0.97
N ILE A 13 5.83 4.67 -0.36
CA ILE A 13 6.94 3.73 -0.49
C ILE A 13 6.61 2.53 0.40
N LEU A 14 6.50 1.35 -0.21
CA LEU A 14 6.28 0.10 0.47
C LEU A 14 7.64 -0.51 0.88
N ASP A 15 7.86 -0.70 2.18
CA ASP A 15 8.99 -1.45 2.73
C ASP A 15 8.45 -2.73 3.39
N VAL A 16 8.97 -3.88 2.96
CA VAL A 16 8.56 -5.20 3.47
C VAL A 16 9.79 -6.03 3.77
N ASN A 17 9.98 -6.33 5.05
CA ASN A 17 10.95 -7.31 5.51
C ASN A 17 10.24 -8.49 6.18
N PHE A 18 10.11 -9.59 5.43
CA PHE A 18 9.46 -10.81 5.91
C PHE A 18 10.23 -11.51 7.04
N ASN A 19 11.54 -11.29 7.16
CA ASN A 19 12.35 -11.90 8.22
C ASN A 19 12.24 -11.14 9.54
N GLU A 20 12.10 -9.81 9.47
CA GLU A 20 12.01 -8.93 10.65
C GLU A 20 10.56 -8.59 11.01
N GLY A 21 9.59 -9.01 10.19
CA GLY A 21 8.17 -8.70 10.39
C GLY A 21 7.83 -7.23 10.21
N CYS A 22 8.74 -6.43 9.65
CA CYS A 22 8.50 -5.03 9.34
C CYS A 22 7.74 -4.94 8.03
N SER A 23 6.61 -4.25 8.04
CA SER A 23 5.90 -3.90 6.81
C SER A 23 5.27 -2.53 6.95
N THR A 24 5.92 -1.53 6.36
CA THR A 24 5.50 -0.14 6.44
C THR A 24 5.19 0.43 5.07
N ILE A 25 4.26 1.38 5.04
CA ILE A 25 4.06 2.24 3.89
C ILE A 25 4.33 3.67 4.33
N THR A 26 5.31 4.30 3.71
CA THR A 26 5.69 5.69 3.98
C THR A 26 5.10 6.59 2.92
N GLU A 27 4.15 7.44 3.31
CA GLU A 27 3.59 8.51 2.47
C GLU A 27 4.33 9.82 2.77
N VAL A 28 5.01 10.36 1.76
CA VAL A 28 5.69 11.65 1.85
C VAL A 28 4.80 12.72 1.22
N THR A 29 4.33 13.66 2.04
CA THR A 29 3.61 14.86 1.57
C THR A 29 4.54 16.08 1.57
N LYS A 30 4.05 17.24 1.12
CA LYS A 30 4.84 18.49 1.14
C LYS A 30 5.18 18.99 2.55
N GLU A 31 4.41 18.57 3.55
CA GLU A 31 4.48 19.12 4.91
C GLU A 31 5.00 18.09 5.90
N VAL A 32 4.66 16.81 5.72
CA VAL A 32 4.91 15.76 6.69
C VAL A 32 5.03 14.39 6.05
N GLU A 33 5.72 13.50 6.77
CA GLU A 33 5.84 12.08 6.47
C GLU A 33 4.89 11.28 7.37
N TYR A 34 4.08 10.42 6.75
CA TYR A 34 3.21 9.48 7.46
C TYR A 34 3.72 8.06 7.25
N VAL A 35 3.85 7.31 8.35
CA VAL A 35 4.26 5.90 8.32
C VAL A 35 3.08 5.04 8.78
N TYR A 36 2.63 4.14 7.91
CA TYR A 36 1.53 3.20 8.16
C TYR A 36 2.08 1.79 8.34
N ASP A 37 1.53 1.04 9.29
CA ASP A 37 1.82 -0.39 9.48
C ASP A 37 0.90 -1.22 8.59
N PHE A 38 1.43 -1.74 7.49
CA PHE A 38 0.65 -2.44 6.46
C PHE A 38 0.11 -3.78 6.98
N PHE A 39 0.88 -4.49 7.80
CA PHE A 39 0.46 -5.79 8.34
C PHE A 39 -0.64 -5.65 9.38
N LYS A 40 -0.60 -4.61 10.22
CA LYS A 40 -1.73 -4.30 11.13
C LYS A 40 -3.02 -4.05 10.36
N GLU A 41 -2.96 -3.33 9.23
CA GLU A 41 -4.17 -3.11 8.44
C GLU A 41 -4.63 -4.38 7.72
N LEU A 42 -3.72 -5.16 7.12
CA LEU A 42 -4.04 -6.44 6.52
C LEU A 42 -4.70 -7.41 7.51
N ALA A 43 -4.33 -7.37 8.80
CA ALA A 43 -4.92 -8.19 9.84
C ALA A 43 -6.44 -7.98 9.98
N ASN A 44 -6.96 -6.77 9.66
CA ASN A 44 -8.41 -6.49 9.66
C ASN A 44 -9.18 -7.30 8.61
N PHE A 45 -8.49 -7.79 7.60
CA PHE A 45 -9.03 -8.58 6.49
C PHE A 45 -8.73 -10.08 6.61
N ASN A 46 -7.99 -10.50 7.65
CA ASN A 46 -7.63 -11.89 7.87
C ASN A 46 -8.87 -12.81 7.92
N GLY A 47 -8.79 -13.96 7.22
CA GLY A 47 -9.86 -14.94 7.14
C GLY A 47 -11.06 -14.55 6.25
N LYS A 48 -10.99 -13.44 5.50
CA LYS A 48 -12.08 -12.97 4.62
C LYS A 48 -11.70 -13.14 3.14
N SER A 49 -12.71 -13.32 2.28
CA SER A 49 -12.50 -13.25 0.83
C SER A 49 -12.27 -11.80 0.41
N VAL A 50 -11.10 -11.52 -0.15
CA VAL A 50 -10.68 -10.15 -0.51
C VAL A 50 -10.11 -10.09 -1.92
N THR A 51 -10.02 -8.87 -2.44
CA THR A 51 -9.24 -8.55 -3.64
C THR A 51 -8.13 -7.60 -3.24
N ILE A 52 -6.88 -7.94 -3.55
CA ILE A 52 -5.70 -7.11 -3.29
C ILE A 52 -5.20 -6.56 -4.62
N SER A 53 -4.93 -5.26 -4.67
CA SER A 53 -4.38 -4.59 -5.86
C SER A 53 -3.05 -3.94 -5.49
N ILE A 54 -1.98 -4.34 -6.17
CA ILE A 54 -0.65 -3.75 -6.05
C ILE A 54 -0.34 -3.11 -7.39
N LYS A 55 -0.05 -1.81 -7.40
CA LYS A 55 0.24 -1.03 -8.60
C LYS A 55 1.49 -0.20 -8.38
N GLU A 56 2.40 -0.26 -9.33
CA GLU A 56 3.61 0.56 -9.40
C GLU A 56 3.56 1.30 -10.74
N ASP A 57 3.67 2.62 -10.70
CA ASP A 57 3.76 3.47 -11.89
C ASP A 57 5.19 4.00 -11.98
N ASN A 58 5.92 3.61 -13.03
CA ASN A 58 7.28 4.08 -13.27
C ASN A 58 7.29 5.13 -14.38
N GLU A 59 8.13 6.15 -14.24
CA GLU A 59 8.33 7.13 -15.30
C GLU A 59 8.91 6.47 -16.55
N ILE A 60 8.44 6.90 -17.72
CA ILE A 60 9.01 6.50 -19.00
C ILE A 60 10.07 7.54 -19.33
N ALA A 61 11.32 7.11 -19.48
CA ALA A 61 12.40 8.00 -19.90
C ALA A 61 12.07 8.61 -21.29
N PRO A 62 12.24 9.93 -21.48
CA PRO A 62 12.11 10.53 -22.80
C PRO A 62 13.18 9.98 -23.74
N ILE A 63 12.86 9.88 -25.03
CA ILE A 63 13.85 9.53 -26.06
C ILE A 63 14.81 10.71 -26.18
N GLU A 64 16.12 10.48 -26.04
CA GLU A 64 17.13 11.51 -26.32
C GLU A 64 17.12 11.86 -27.81
N ASP A 65 17.06 13.16 -28.14
CA ASP A 65 17.17 13.69 -29.52
C ASP A 65 18.62 13.67 -30.03
#